data_AF-A0A2E6VV79-F1
#
_entry.id   AF-A0A2E6VV79-F1
#
_cell.length_a   1.000
_cell.length_b   1.000
_cell.length_c   1.000
_cell.angle_alpha   90.00
_cell.angle_beta   90.00
_cell.angle_gamma   90.00
#
_symmetry.space_group_name_H-M   'P 1'
#
loop_
_entity.id
_entity.type
_entity.pdbx_description
1 polymer ?
#
loop_
_entity_poly.entity_id
_entity_poly.type
_entity_poly.pdbx_seq_one_letter_code
_entity_poly.pdbx_strand_id
1 'polypeptide(L)'
;MGDRRPKNVYAAHPSGRDVMSAMEEKKGKTNHIGIVVAAHAPLGTALVKAAGLVLGEEESKIRLIGVDLALTNDPTESINALEQAIRKVRQGGPVLVLADLFGGTAANLALSQLGQDVGEVVTGANLAMVVTACNKRDQVNNANELAKLAVQGAQDSMAIAGAFLKGQSGTSSTDDANAQAAN
;
A
#
# COMPACT_ATOMS: atom_id res chain seq x y z
N MET A 1 -54.05 20.35 -40.85
CA MET A 1 -53.95 20.40 -39.37
C MET A 1 -52.88 19.38 -38.95
N GLY A 2 -51.72 19.84 -38.46
CA GLY A 2 -50.71 18.99 -37.80
C GLY A 2 -49.38 18.78 -38.56
N ASP A 3 -48.53 19.80 -38.57
CA ASP A 3 -47.09 19.76 -38.87
C ASP A 3 -46.38 18.71 -37.98
N ARG A 4 -45.79 17.65 -38.55
CA ARG A 4 -44.90 16.72 -37.83
C ARG A 4 -43.47 16.86 -38.37
N ARG A 5 -42.75 17.85 -37.86
CA ARG A 5 -41.28 17.88 -37.99
C ARG A 5 -40.67 16.80 -37.08
N PRO A 6 -39.65 16.06 -37.54
CA PRO A 6 -38.88 15.19 -36.64
C PRO A 6 -38.15 16.06 -35.61
N LYS A 7 -38.30 15.72 -34.32
CA LYS A 7 -37.52 16.33 -33.25
C LYS A 7 -36.05 15.93 -33.45
N ASN A 8 -35.21 16.93 -33.64
CA ASN A 8 -33.77 16.78 -33.80
C ASN A 8 -33.18 16.08 -32.55
N VAL A 9 -32.55 14.92 -32.71
CA VAL A 9 -32.00 14.08 -31.61
C VAL A 9 -30.50 14.31 -31.42
N TYR A 10 -29.98 15.45 -31.87
CA TYR A 10 -28.64 15.87 -31.48
C TYR A 10 -28.69 16.40 -30.05
N ALA A 11 -28.57 15.49 -29.08
CA ALA A 11 -28.09 15.83 -27.75
C ALA A 11 -26.80 16.64 -27.94
N ALA A 12 -26.73 17.83 -27.35
CA ALA A 12 -25.57 18.70 -27.45
C ALA A 12 -24.31 17.90 -27.09
N HIS A 13 -23.41 17.71 -28.06
CA HIS A 13 -22.09 17.17 -27.76
C HIS A 13 -21.42 18.14 -26.78
N PRO A 14 -20.93 17.66 -25.63
CA PRO A 14 -20.26 18.54 -24.66
C PRO A 14 -19.12 19.26 -25.36
N SER A 15 -19.02 20.57 -25.15
CA SER A 15 -18.01 21.38 -25.83
C SER A 15 -16.61 20.94 -25.39
N GLY A 16 -15.59 21.25 -26.21
CA GLY A 16 -14.18 21.00 -25.86
C GLY A 16 -13.79 21.52 -24.48
N ARG A 17 -14.45 22.60 -24.00
CA ARG A 17 -14.28 23.15 -22.66
C ARG A 17 -15.01 22.33 -21.60
N ASP A 18 -16.17 21.74 -21.88
CA ASP A 18 -16.89 20.90 -20.92
C ASP A 18 -16.20 19.55 -20.70
N VAL A 19 -15.62 18.97 -21.76
CA VAL A 19 -14.78 17.76 -21.63
C VAL A 19 -13.46 18.06 -20.95
N MET A 20 -12.85 19.24 -21.20
CA MET A 20 -11.65 19.69 -20.47
C MET A 20 -11.96 19.97 -19.00
N SER A 21 -13.06 20.65 -18.68
CA SER A 21 -13.51 20.89 -17.30
C SER A 21 -13.86 19.60 -16.56
N ALA A 22 -14.49 18.61 -17.23
CA ALA A 22 -14.74 17.29 -16.63
C ALA A 22 -13.45 16.44 -16.48
N MET A 23 -12.47 16.64 -17.37
CA MET A 23 -11.13 16.06 -17.26
C MET A 23 -10.27 16.76 -16.17
N GLU A 24 -10.48 18.06 -15.95
CA GLU A 24 -9.86 18.87 -14.90
C GLU A 24 -10.52 18.64 -13.53
N GLU A 25 -11.84 18.42 -13.45
CA GLU A 25 -12.55 17.99 -12.23
C GLU A 25 -12.07 16.59 -11.78
N LYS A 26 -11.80 15.68 -12.72
CA LYS A 26 -11.15 14.40 -12.41
C LYS A 26 -9.71 14.52 -11.94
N LYS A 27 -9.06 15.67 -12.18
CA LYS A 27 -7.71 16.00 -11.72
C LYS A 27 -7.70 16.64 -10.32
N GLY A 28 -8.88 16.86 -9.71
CA GLY A 28 -9.06 17.61 -8.46
C GLY A 28 -9.28 16.79 -7.17
N LYS A 29 -9.21 15.45 -7.23
CA LYS A 29 -9.06 14.61 -6.02
C LYS A 29 -7.77 13.84 -6.12
N THR A 30 -6.68 14.48 -5.74
CA THR A 30 -5.50 13.76 -5.29
C THR A 30 -5.93 12.84 -4.15
N ASN A 31 -6.00 11.53 -4.42
CA ASN A 31 -6.33 10.53 -3.42
C ASN A 31 -5.15 10.39 -2.46
N HIS A 32 -5.09 11.30 -1.49
CA HIS A 32 -4.03 11.39 -0.51
C HIS A 32 -4.21 10.31 0.54
N ILE A 33 -3.64 9.13 0.31
CA ILE A 33 -3.68 8.05 1.29
C ILE A 33 -2.45 8.17 2.21
N GLY A 34 -2.69 8.46 3.49
CA GLY A 34 -1.67 8.43 4.53
C GLY A 34 -1.37 7.00 4.97
N ILE A 35 -0.14 6.71 5.39
CA ILE A 35 0.26 5.37 5.86
C ILE A 35 0.79 5.47 7.29
N VAL A 36 0.25 4.65 8.18
CA VAL A 36 0.79 4.45 9.54
C VAL A 36 1.21 3.00 9.70
N VAL A 37 2.42 2.78 10.20
CA VAL A 37 2.89 1.46 10.64
C VAL A 37 2.82 1.42 12.16
N ALA A 38 2.03 0.53 12.74
CA ALA A 38 1.82 0.43 14.18
C ALA A 38 2.23 -0.97 14.68
N ALA A 39 3.20 -1.05 15.58
CA ALA A 39 3.72 -2.35 16.02
C ALA A 39 4.23 -2.32 17.46
N HIS A 40 4.36 -3.47 18.09
CA HIS A 40 4.93 -3.59 19.43
C HIS A 40 6.43 -3.35 19.43
N ALA A 41 6.92 -2.78 20.54
CA ALA A 41 8.32 -2.43 20.71
C ALA A 41 8.79 -1.51 19.55
N PRO A 42 10.09 -1.31 19.27
CA PRO A 42 10.52 -0.38 18.22
C PRO A 42 10.43 -0.97 16.80
N LEU A 43 9.40 -1.77 16.51
CA LEU A 43 9.23 -2.42 15.21
C LEU A 43 8.61 -1.46 14.18
N GLY A 44 7.67 -0.60 14.59
CA GLY A 44 6.94 0.28 13.69
C GLY A 44 7.85 1.34 13.10
N THR A 45 8.62 2.01 13.96
CA THR A 45 9.63 2.99 13.53
C THR A 45 10.78 2.34 12.78
N ALA A 46 11.20 1.13 13.14
CA ALA A 46 12.24 0.39 12.41
C ALA A 46 11.80 0.01 10.99
N LEU A 47 10.56 -0.43 10.79
CA LEU A 47 10.01 -0.72 9.46
C LEU A 47 9.96 0.54 8.58
N VAL A 48 9.55 1.67 9.13
CA VAL A 48 9.54 2.95 8.41
C VAL A 48 10.95 3.39 8.03
N LYS A 49 11.91 3.26 8.95
CA LYS A 49 13.32 3.56 8.68
C LYS A 49 13.88 2.65 7.58
N ALA A 50 13.61 1.35 7.64
CA ALA A 50 14.03 0.39 6.63
C ALA A 50 13.40 0.69 5.27
N ALA A 51 12.11 1.05 5.22
CA ALA A 51 11.45 1.47 3.99
C ALA A 51 12.09 2.74 3.40
N GLY A 52 12.49 3.70 4.24
CA GLY A 52 13.23 4.89 3.80
C GLY A 52 14.58 4.59 3.15
N LEU A 53 15.28 3.53 3.60
CA LEU A 53 16.52 3.08 2.96
C LEU A 53 16.27 2.48 1.57
N VAL A 54 15.10 1.88 1.33
CA VAL A 54 14.73 1.27 0.05
C VAL A 54 14.19 2.32 -0.93
N LEU A 55 13.35 3.24 -0.45
CA LEU A 55 12.63 4.22 -1.26
C LEU A 55 13.40 5.54 -1.47
N GLY A 56 14.45 5.79 -0.67
CA GLY A 56 15.10 7.09 -0.61
C GLY A 56 14.43 8.03 0.42
N GLU A 57 15.26 8.88 1.03
CA GLU A 57 14.86 9.68 2.19
C GLU A 57 13.77 10.73 1.90
N GLU A 58 13.66 11.26 0.70
CA GLU A 58 12.67 12.32 0.40
C GLU A 58 11.25 11.78 0.21
N GLU A 59 11.12 10.54 -0.27
CA GLU A 59 9.82 9.95 -0.62
C GLU A 59 9.09 9.34 0.60
N SER A 60 9.88 8.95 1.62
CA SER A 60 9.41 8.41 2.91
C SER A 60 8.95 9.49 3.90
N LYS A 61 9.41 10.75 3.76
CA LYS A 61 9.20 11.79 4.79
C LYS A 61 7.82 12.43 4.82
N ILE A 62 7.01 12.33 3.75
CA ILE A 62 5.79 13.18 3.67
C ILE A 62 4.53 12.48 4.20
N ARG A 63 4.41 11.14 4.17
CA ARG A 63 3.12 10.46 4.49
C ARG A 63 3.26 9.04 5.08
N LEU A 64 4.38 8.75 5.73
CA LEU A 64 4.64 7.47 6.39
C LEU A 64 5.11 7.73 7.82
N ILE A 65 4.37 7.25 8.82
CA ILE A 65 4.73 7.38 10.24
C ILE A 65 4.75 6.01 10.90
N GLY A 66 5.79 5.72 11.67
CA GLY A 66 5.89 4.55 12.53
C GLY A 66 5.44 4.89 13.95
N VAL A 67 4.63 4.02 14.54
CA VAL A 67 4.16 4.11 15.93
C VAL A 67 4.57 2.83 16.63
N ASP A 68 5.29 2.99 17.73
CA ASP A 68 5.76 1.91 18.57
C ASP A 68 4.87 1.82 19.80
N LEU A 69 4.24 0.67 19.98
CA LEU A 69 3.44 0.37 21.17
C LEU A 69 4.39 -0.09 22.25
N ALA A 70 4.59 0.78 23.23
CA ALA A 70 5.50 0.53 24.32
C ALA A 70 4.87 -0.41 25.36
N LEU A 71 5.71 -1.23 25.99
CA LEU A 71 5.38 -1.96 27.21
C LEU A 71 5.43 -1.03 28.44
N THR A 72 4.85 0.17 28.35
CA THR A 72 4.74 1.06 29.51
C THR A 72 3.56 0.59 30.39
N ASN A 73 3.54 1.05 31.63
CA ASN A 73 2.42 0.76 32.55
C ASN A 73 1.11 1.46 32.12
N ASP A 74 1.14 2.36 31.13
CA ASP A 74 -0.03 3.09 30.62
C ASP A 74 -0.24 2.88 29.10
N PRO A 75 -1.16 1.98 28.71
CA PRO A 75 -1.58 1.78 27.33
C PRO A 75 -2.09 3.06 26.63
N THR A 76 -2.55 4.06 27.40
CA THR A 76 -3.12 5.32 26.89
C THR A 76 -2.11 6.13 26.08
N GLU A 77 -0.84 6.09 26.44
CA GLU A 77 0.22 6.79 25.70
C GLU A 77 0.37 6.27 24.28
N SER A 78 0.38 4.94 24.12
CA SER A 78 0.49 4.28 22.81
C SER A 78 -0.74 4.54 21.94
N ILE A 79 -1.92 4.56 22.57
CA ILE A 79 -3.20 4.91 21.92
C ILE A 79 -3.14 6.35 21.38
N ASN A 80 -2.75 7.30 22.25
CA ASN A 80 -2.63 8.71 21.88
C ASN A 80 -1.60 8.92 20.76
N ALA A 81 -0.47 8.20 20.80
CA ALA A 81 0.53 8.25 19.75
C ALA A 81 -0.02 7.77 18.39
N LEU A 82 -0.79 6.68 18.39
CA LEU A 82 -1.43 6.18 17.18
C LEU A 82 -2.44 7.18 16.60
N GLU A 83 -3.31 7.74 17.43
CA GLU A 83 -4.26 8.76 16.97
C GLU A 83 -3.57 10.01 16.42
N GLN A 84 -2.50 10.47 17.08
CA GLN A 84 -1.72 11.60 16.60
C GLN A 84 -1.05 11.29 15.26
N ALA A 85 -0.53 10.08 15.06
CA ALA A 85 0.05 9.65 13.80
C ALA A 85 -0.99 9.63 12.68
N ILE A 86 -2.17 9.04 12.94
CA ILE A 86 -3.31 9.03 12.00
C ILE A 86 -3.66 10.47 11.60
N ARG A 87 -3.86 11.36 12.58
CA ARG A 87 -4.19 12.78 12.33
C ARG A 87 -3.12 13.49 11.48
N LYS A 88 -1.84 13.23 11.72
CA LYS A 88 -0.71 13.83 10.98
C LYS A 88 -0.66 13.40 9.52
N VAL A 89 -0.88 12.11 9.22
CA VAL A 89 -0.78 11.60 7.84
C VAL A 89 -2.07 11.77 7.04
N ARG A 90 -3.22 11.97 7.70
CA ARG A 90 -4.53 12.07 7.04
C ARG A 90 -4.56 13.14 5.95
N GLN A 91 -4.08 14.36 6.24
CA GLN A 91 -3.98 15.49 5.28
C GLN A 91 -5.15 15.64 4.27
N GLY A 92 -6.39 15.33 4.69
CA GLY A 92 -7.59 15.43 3.85
C GLY A 92 -8.03 14.16 3.10
N GLY A 93 -7.28 13.05 3.20
CA GLY A 93 -7.64 11.74 2.65
C GLY A 93 -7.57 10.59 3.67
N PRO A 94 -7.95 9.36 3.29
CA PRO A 94 -8.04 8.24 4.23
C PRO A 94 -6.67 7.73 4.65
N VAL A 95 -6.60 7.09 5.82
CA VAL A 95 -5.37 6.46 6.32
C VAL A 95 -5.43 4.94 6.15
N LEU A 96 -4.34 4.36 5.64
CA LEU A 96 -4.06 2.93 5.70
C LEU A 96 -3.19 2.64 6.93
N VAL A 97 -3.66 1.78 7.83
CA VAL A 97 -2.86 1.33 8.97
C VAL A 97 -2.31 -0.06 8.70
N LEU A 98 -1.00 -0.22 8.86
CA LEU A 98 -0.26 -1.48 8.76
C LEU A 98 0.16 -1.91 10.17
N ALA A 99 -0.55 -2.88 10.75
CA ALA A 99 -0.28 -3.41 12.07
C ALA A 99 0.63 -4.65 12.01
N ASP A 100 1.45 -4.87 13.04
CA ASP A 100 2.30 -6.07 13.15
C ASP A 100 1.49 -7.37 13.26
N LEU A 101 0.50 -7.40 14.14
CA LEU A 101 -0.27 -8.60 14.49
C LEU A 101 -1.78 -8.31 14.57
N PHE A 102 -2.58 -9.30 14.20
CA PHE A 102 -4.02 -9.26 14.42
C PHE A 102 -4.36 -9.44 15.90
N GLY A 103 -5.38 -8.70 16.38
CA GLY A 103 -5.84 -8.78 17.77
C GLY A 103 -4.97 -8.05 18.80
N GLY A 104 -3.89 -7.38 18.36
CA GLY A 104 -3.11 -6.49 19.22
C GLY A 104 -3.79 -5.14 19.49
N THR A 105 -3.32 -4.42 20.50
CA THR A 105 -3.84 -3.08 20.87
C THR A 105 -3.85 -2.10 19.70
N ALA A 106 -2.79 -2.12 18.87
CA ALA A 106 -2.67 -1.29 17.67
C ALA A 106 -3.79 -1.56 16.66
N ALA A 107 -3.97 -2.83 16.31
CA ALA A 107 -4.97 -3.26 15.35
C ALA A 107 -6.39 -2.95 15.85
N ASN A 108 -6.68 -3.23 17.12
CA ASN A 108 -8.01 -2.97 17.69
C ASN A 108 -8.36 -1.48 17.72
N LEU A 109 -7.40 -0.62 18.10
CA LEU A 109 -7.59 0.82 18.06
C LEU A 109 -7.80 1.32 16.62
N ALA A 110 -6.95 0.88 15.69
CA ALA A 110 -7.09 1.26 14.28
C ALA A 110 -8.42 0.81 13.69
N LEU A 111 -8.88 -0.41 14.02
CA LEU A 111 -10.17 -0.95 13.61
C LEU A 111 -11.35 -0.15 14.19
N SER A 112 -11.22 0.38 15.42
CA SER A 112 -12.27 1.24 16.00
C SER A 112 -12.45 2.57 15.26
N GLN A 113 -11.43 2.99 14.49
CA GLN A 113 -11.44 4.21 13.66
C GLN A 113 -11.77 3.93 12.19
N LEU A 114 -12.06 2.67 11.84
CA LEU A 114 -12.35 2.24 10.47
C LEU A 114 -13.65 2.90 9.98
N GLY A 115 -13.63 3.43 8.75
CA GLY A 115 -14.76 4.15 8.16
C GLY A 115 -14.89 5.61 8.61
N GLN A 116 -14.02 6.08 9.51
CA GLN A 116 -13.85 7.50 9.83
C GLN A 116 -12.56 8.03 9.20
N ASP A 117 -11.49 8.18 10.00
CA ASP A 117 -10.19 8.64 9.53
C ASP A 117 -9.35 7.50 8.92
N VAL A 118 -9.61 6.26 9.35
CA VAL A 118 -8.95 5.06 8.82
C VAL A 118 -9.81 4.47 7.72
N GLY A 119 -9.24 4.34 6.53
CA GLY A 119 -9.90 3.73 5.39
C GLY A 119 -9.77 2.21 5.36
N GLU A 120 -8.66 1.67 5.86
CA GLU A 120 -8.44 0.23 5.99
C GLU A 120 -7.32 -0.11 7.00
N VAL A 121 -7.37 -1.30 7.58
CA VAL A 121 -6.33 -1.86 8.45
C VAL A 121 -5.83 -3.19 7.88
N VAL A 122 -4.52 -3.32 7.70
CA VAL A 122 -3.85 -4.58 7.32
C VAL A 122 -2.97 -5.03 8.47
N THR A 123 -2.90 -6.33 8.73
CA THR A 123 -2.06 -6.91 9.78
C THR A 123 -0.97 -7.79 9.18
N GLY A 124 0.07 -8.15 9.97
CA GLY A 124 1.21 -8.89 9.46
C GLY A 124 2.22 -8.01 8.73
N ALA A 125 2.36 -6.75 9.16
CA ALA A 125 3.24 -5.78 8.51
C ALA A 125 4.68 -6.30 8.35
N ASN A 126 5.16 -6.27 7.12
CA ASN A 126 6.56 -6.55 6.78
C ASN A 126 7.11 -5.44 5.86
N LEU A 127 8.41 -5.46 5.60
CA LEU A 127 9.05 -4.40 4.82
C LEU A 127 8.48 -4.28 3.39
N ALA A 128 8.23 -5.40 2.72
CA ALA A 128 7.69 -5.41 1.36
C ALA A 128 6.27 -4.80 1.29
N MET A 129 5.45 -5.05 2.31
CA MET A 129 4.13 -4.43 2.46
C MET A 129 4.22 -2.91 2.52
N VAL A 130 5.11 -2.39 3.36
CA VAL A 130 5.32 -0.93 3.53
C VAL A 130 5.82 -0.31 2.23
N VAL A 131 6.84 -0.90 1.59
CA VAL A 131 7.40 -0.44 0.32
C VAL A 131 6.35 -0.45 -0.79
N THR A 132 5.56 -1.52 -0.89
CA THR A 132 4.50 -1.65 -1.88
C THR A 132 3.41 -0.60 -1.67
N ALA A 133 2.96 -0.40 -0.43
CA ALA A 133 1.99 0.63 -0.10
C ALA A 133 2.49 2.03 -0.47
N CYS A 134 3.74 2.36 -0.15
CA CYS A 134 4.33 3.64 -0.53
C CYS A 134 4.40 3.86 -2.05
N ASN A 135 4.83 2.84 -2.81
CA ASN A 135 4.96 2.92 -4.26
C ASN A 135 3.61 3.00 -4.99
N LYS A 136 2.56 2.42 -4.41
CA LYS A 136 1.25 2.26 -5.05
C LYS A 136 0.20 3.29 -4.59
N ARG A 137 0.43 4.03 -3.52
CA ARG A 137 -0.56 4.97 -2.94
C ARG A 137 -1.10 5.99 -3.94
N ASP A 138 -0.27 6.46 -4.86
CA ASP A 138 -0.65 7.48 -5.86
C ASP A 138 -1.27 6.86 -7.13
N GLN A 139 -1.39 5.52 -7.20
CA GLN A 139 -1.93 4.76 -8.34
C GLN A 139 -3.36 4.22 -8.09
N VAL A 140 -3.91 4.44 -6.90
CA VAL A 140 -5.19 3.85 -6.46
C VAL A 140 -6.16 4.90 -5.95
N ASN A 141 -7.45 4.56 -5.90
CA ASN A 141 -8.50 5.53 -5.60
C ASN A 141 -8.98 5.52 -4.15
N ASN A 142 -8.64 4.50 -3.37
CA ASN A 142 -9.08 4.36 -1.98
C ASN A 142 -8.13 3.46 -1.18
N ALA A 143 -8.23 3.52 0.15
CA ALA A 143 -7.39 2.76 1.06
C ALA A 143 -7.57 1.23 0.93
N ASN A 144 -8.75 0.75 0.54
CA ASN A 144 -9.01 -0.69 0.39
C ASN A 144 -8.29 -1.27 -0.84
N GLU A 145 -8.26 -0.54 -1.96
CA GLU A 145 -7.42 -0.88 -3.12
C GLU A 145 -5.94 -0.91 -2.74
N LEU A 146 -5.47 0.11 -1.99
CA LEU A 146 -4.09 0.14 -1.52
C LEU A 146 -3.77 -1.05 -0.60
N ALA A 147 -4.68 -1.38 0.31
CA ALA A 147 -4.54 -2.51 1.22
C ALA A 147 -4.38 -3.84 0.47
N LYS A 148 -5.19 -4.07 -0.58
CA LYS A 148 -5.07 -5.27 -1.43
C LYS A 148 -3.69 -5.37 -2.08
N LEU A 149 -3.18 -4.27 -2.65
CA LEU A 149 -1.84 -4.25 -3.24
C LEU A 149 -0.74 -4.45 -2.19
N ALA A 150 -0.89 -3.85 -1.01
CA ALA A 150 0.06 -4.01 0.09
C ALA A 150 0.12 -5.48 0.57
N VAL A 151 -1.04 -6.13 0.73
CA VAL A 151 -1.13 -7.56 1.07
C VAL A 151 -0.49 -8.43 -0.01
N GLN A 152 -0.78 -8.16 -1.29
CA GLN A 152 -0.17 -8.89 -2.40
C GLN A 152 1.35 -8.76 -2.38
N GLY A 153 1.89 -7.54 -2.25
CA GLY A 153 3.33 -7.31 -2.17
C GLY A 153 3.98 -7.97 -0.94
N ALA A 154 3.26 -8.04 0.18
CA ALA A 154 3.70 -8.77 1.36
C ALA A 154 3.82 -10.28 1.08
N GLN A 155 2.80 -10.86 0.44
CA GLN A 155 2.73 -12.29 0.11
C GLN A 155 3.78 -12.69 -0.94
N ASP A 156 3.93 -11.89 -1.99
CA ASP A 156 4.90 -12.13 -3.07
C ASP A 156 6.35 -12.11 -2.56
N SER A 157 6.62 -11.38 -1.47
CA SER A 157 7.94 -11.31 -0.86
C SER A 157 8.31 -12.54 -0.01
N MET A 158 7.33 -13.38 0.34
CA MET A 158 7.57 -14.55 1.19
C MET A 158 8.06 -15.72 0.35
N ALA A 159 9.29 -16.16 0.64
CA ALA A 159 9.97 -17.18 -0.13
C ALA A 159 10.84 -18.06 0.78
N ILE A 160 10.83 -19.38 0.52
CA ILE A 160 11.87 -20.27 1.06
C ILE A 160 13.10 -20.12 0.16
N ALA A 161 14.06 -19.28 0.55
CA ALA A 161 15.23 -18.96 -0.29
C ALA A 161 15.98 -20.21 -0.80
N GLY A 162 16.06 -21.27 0.02
CA GLY A 162 16.69 -22.53 -0.37
C GLY A 162 16.00 -23.25 -1.55
N ALA A 163 14.71 -23.02 -1.79
CA ALA A 163 13.99 -23.58 -2.94
C ALA A 163 14.42 -22.91 -4.27
N PHE A 164 14.79 -21.63 -4.24
CA PHE A 164 15.28 -20.91 -5.42
C PHE A 164 16.69 -21.35 -5.85
N LEU A 165 17.51 -21.80 -4.89
CA LEU A 165 18.87 -22.26 -5.17
C LEU A 165 18.91 -23.68 -5.77
N LYS A 166 18.02 -24.58 -5.33
CA LYS A 166 17.98 -25.97 -5.82
C LYS A 166 17.49 -26.11 -7.28
N GLY A 167 16.78 -25.11 -7.79
CA GLY A 167 16.34 -25.07 -9.20
C GLY A 167 17.46 -24.74 -10.20
N GLN A 168 18.60 -24.20 -9.74
CA GLN A 168 19.74 -23.83 -10.59
C GLN A 168 20.87 -24.88 -10.60
N SER A 169 20.86 -25.83 -9.66
CA SER A 169 21.88 -26.89 -9.55
C SER A 169 21.56 -28.17 -10.34
N GLY A 170 20.54 -28.15 -11.22
CA GLY A 170 20.01 -29.33 -11.91
C GLY A 170 20.42 -29.51 -13.38
N THR A 171 21.18 -28.60 -13.97
CA THR A 171 21.58 -28.69 -15.39
C THR A 171 23.04 -28.29 -15.58
N SER A 172 23.98 -29.14 -15.17
CA SER A 172 25.35 -29.10 -15.69
C SER A 172 26.01 -30.49 -15.59
N SER A 173 26.36 -31.00 -16.77
CA SER A 173 27.36 -32.04 -17.09
C SER A 173 27.11 -33.50 -16.68
N THR A 174 26.53 -34.28 -17.59
CA THR A 174 27.10 -35.56 -18.07
C THR A 174 26.58 -35.85 -19.48
N ASP A 175 26.97 -35.02 -20.43
CA ASP A 175 27.10 -35.41 -21.84
C ASP A 175 28.49 -34.90 -22.23
N ASP A 176 29.38 -35.82 -22.60
CA ASP A 176 30.78 -35.66 -23.05
C ASP A 176 31.78 -36.49 -22.23
N ALA A 177 31.58 -37.80 -22.17
CA ALA A 177 32.67 -38.77 -22.03
C ALA A 177 32.86 -39.49 -23.37
N ASN A 178 33.56 -38.75 -24.23
CA ASN A 178 34.20 -39.07 -25.49
C ASN A 178 34.33 -40.55 -25.88
N ALA A 179 33.79 -40.84 -27.05
CA ALA A 179 34.14 -41.95 -27.91
C ALA A 179 35.57 -41.78 -28.43
N GLN A 180 36.54 -42.47 -27.84
CA GLN A 180 37.86 -42.72 -28.44
C GLN A 180 38.62 -43.78 -27.65
N ALA A 181 38.51 -45.05 -28.07
CA ALA A 181 39.57 -46.07 -28.06
C ALA A 181 38.96 -47.48 -28.25
N ALA A 182 38.99 -47.98 -29.48
CA ALA A 182 39.21 -49.40 -29.81
C ALA A 182 39.30 -49.55 -31.33
N ASN A 183 40.48 -49.25 -31.86
CA ASN A 183 41.01 -49.89 -33.05
C ASN A 183 42.34 -50.52 -32.64
#